data_AF-S0FV81-F1
#
_entry.id   AF-S0FV81-F1
#
_cell.length_a   1.000
_cell.length_b   1.000
_cell.length_c   1.000
_cell.angle_alpha   90.00
_cell.angle_beta   90.00
_cell.angle_gamma   90.00
#
_symmetry.space_group_name_H-M   'P 1'
#
loop_
_entity.id
_entity.type
_entity.pdbx_description
1 polymer ?
#
loop_
_entity_poly.entity_id
_entity_poly.type
_entity_poly.pdbx_seq_one_letter_code
_entity_poly.pdbx_strand_id
1 'polypeptide(L)'
;MMAAQTNDIDMVDLDKDAVSSGFYKEYPYFAKVTIPANTYKGVDYDVSSFQDAALWVANKDVSADAVYEMLSLIYTDEGLAHMVSQKKTFKSMSIESGPTGVVTPFHPGAEKFWKEKGVL
;
A
#
# COMPACT_ATOMS: atom_id res chain seq x y z
N MET A 1 -3.72 13.56 -18.69
CA MET A 1 -2.31 13.23 -19.00
C MET A 1 -1.49 13.52 -17.76
N MET A 2 -0.62 12.60 -17.33
CA MET A 2 0.25 12.84 -16.18
C MET A 2 1.48 13.65 -16.63
N ALA A 3 1.96 14.59 -15.82
CA ALA A 3 3.09 15.47 -16.18
C ALA A 3 4.36 14.68 -16.58
N ALA A 4 4.63 13.57 -15.90
CA ALA A 4 5.74 12.65 -16.17
C ALA A 4 5.62 11.88 -17.51
N GLN A 5 4.46 11.90 -18.16
CA GLN A 5 4.26 11.23 -19.46
C GLN A 5 4.57 12.16 -20.64
N THR A 6 4.47 13.47 -20.44
CA THR A 6 4.52 14.47 -21.51
C THR A 6 5.75 15.36 -21.45
N ASN A 7 6.52 15.31 -20.37
CA ASN A 7 7.69 16.16 -20.16
C ASN A 7 8.89 15.32 -19.77
N ASP A 8 10.08 15.86 -20.01
CA ASP A 8 11.29 15.36 -19.40
C ASP A 8 11.25 15.73 -17.91
N ILE A 9 11.51 14.76 -17.06
CA ILE A 9 11.48 14.90 -15.61
C ILE A 9 12.75 14.33 -15.00
N ASP A 10 13.03 14.75 -13.77
CA ASP A 10 14.04 14.14 -12.92
C ASP A 10 13.39 13.77 -11.58
N MET A 11 13.97 12.80 -10.88
CA MET A 11 13.45 12.28 -9.62
C MET A 11 14.45 12.55 -8.51
N VAL A 12 13.99 13.21 -7.44
CA VAL A 12 14.83 13.54 -6.29
C VAL A 12 14.86 12.36 -5.31
N ASP A 13 16.05 12.00 -4.84
CA ASP A 13 16.22 11.06 -3.73
C ASP A 13 15.76 11.72 -2.42
N LEU A 14 14.56 11.36 -1.98
CA LEU A 14 13.97 11.88 -0.75
C LEU A 14 14.35 11.04 0.48
N ASP A 15 14.86 9.81 0.32
CA ASP A 15 15.27 8.98 1.46
C ASP A 15 16.47 9.61 2.16
N LYS A 16 17.43 10.15 1.40
CA LYS A 16 18.60 10.85 1.96
C LYS A 16 18.21 11.99 2.90
N ASP A 17 17.25 12.81 2.49
CA ASP A 17 16.76 13.93 3.28
C ASP A 17 15.92 13.45 4.48
N ALA A 18 15.09 12.43 4.29
CA ALA A 18 14.33 11.80 5.37
C ALA A 18 15.25 11.20 6.45
N VAL A 19 16.33 10.53 6.06
CA VAL A 19 17.32 10.00 7.02
C VAL A 19 18.01 11.11 7.78
N SER A 20 18.54 12.13 7.07
CA SER A 20 19.36 13.18 7.68
C SER A 20 18.57 14.10 8.62
N SER A 21 17.29 14.34 8.32
CA SER A 21 16.39 15.13 9.17
C SER A 21 15.87 14.38 10.39
N GLY A 22 16.01 13.05 10.44
CA GLY A 22 15.39 12.23 11.48
C GLY A 22 13.91 11.95 11.24
N PHE A 23 13.39 12.22 10.05
CA PHE A 23 11.99 12.05 9.65
C PHE A 23 11.39 10.70 10.07
N TYR A 24 12.09 9.59 9.84
CA TYR A 24 11.57 8.26 10.19
C TYR A 24 11.44 8.02 11.70
N LYS A 25 12.17 8.77 12.53
CA LYS A 25 12.01 8.71 13.99
C LYS A 25 10.77 9.47 14.44
N GLU A 26 10.48 10.59 13.78
CA GLU A 26 9.32 11.44 14.08
C GLU A 26 8.03 10.84 13.52
N TYR A 27 8.10 10.22 12.34
CA TYR A 27 6.97 9.69 11.60
C TYR A 27 7.15 8.18 11.29
N PRO A 28 7.03 7.30 12.31
CA PRO A 28 7.39 5.88 12.21
C PRO A 28 6.44 5.04 11.32
N TYR A 29 5.40 5.66 10.76
CA TYR A 29 4.45 5.05 9.83
C TYR A 29 4.88 5.19 8.36
N PHE A 30 5.91 5.98 8.06
CA PHE A 30 6.55 5.98 6.74
C PHE A 30 7.65 4.93 6.69
N ALA A 31 7.70 4.19 5.59
CA ALA A 31 8.72 3.19 5.30
C ALA A 31 9.59 3.63 4.11
N LYS A 32 10.83 3.16 4.08
CA LYS A 32 11.69 3.34 2.90
C LYS A 32 11.12 2.60 1.70
N VAL A 33 11.27 3.18 0.52
CA VAL A 33 10.91 2.54 -0.75
C VAL A 33 11.91 2.88 -1.83
N THR A 34 12.12 1.93 -2.74
CA THR A 34 12.82 2.17 -4.00
C THR A 34 11.80 2.22 -5.12
N ILE A 35 11.79 3.32 -5.87
CA ILE A 35 11.09 3.44 -7.14
C ILE A 35 12.03 2.84 -8.19
N PRO A 36 11.68 1.71 -8.83
CA PRO A 36 12.57 1.06 -9.78
C PRO A 36 12.85 1.93 -11.01
N ALA A 37 14.04 1.77 -11.57
CA ALA A 37 14.42 2.30 -12.87
C ALA A 37 13.33 2.03 -13.91
N ASN A 38 13.14 2.97 -14.84
CA ASN A 38 12.15 2.91 -15.92
C ASN A 38 10.68 2.93 -15.46
N THR A 39 10.39 3.25 -14.19
CA THR A 39 9.01 3.55 -13.75
C THR A 39 8.45 4.77 -14.47
N TYR A 40 9.31 5.77 -14.74
CA TYR A 40 8.97 6.95 -15.53
C TYR A 40 9.91 7.06 -16.74
N LYS A 41 9.39 7.63 -17.84
CA LYS A 41 10.17 7.85 -19.06
C LYS A 41 11.35 8.78 -18.75
N GLY A 42 12.56 8.36 -19.14
CA GLY A 42 13.79 9.15 -18.96
C GLY A 42 14.47 9.00 -17.61
N VAL A 43 13.89 8.25 -16.67
CA VAL A 43 14.49 7.92 -15.37
C VAL A 43 14.91 6.46 -15.41
N ASP A 44 16.16 6.19 -15.81
CA ASP A 44 16.72 4.86 -16.06
C ASP A 44 17.52 4.29 -14.89
N TYR A 45 17.39 4.91 -13.71
CA TYR A 45 18.05 4.52 -12.47
C TYR A 45 17.03 4.36 -11.33
N ASP A 46 17.36 3.55 -10.33
CA ASP A 46 16.55 3.38 -9.13
C ASP A 46 16.59 4.64 -8.28
N VAL A 47 15.43 5.05 -7.74
CA VAL A 47 15.31 6.26 -6.90
C VAL A 47 14.86 5.85 -5.51
N SER A 48 15.63 6.24 -4.49
CA SER A 48 15.26 6.02 -3.10
C SER A 48 14.30 7.11 -2.61
N SER A 49 13.28 6.70 -1.87
CA SER A 49 12.26 7.59 -1.31
C SER A 49 11.64 6.95 -0.06
N PHE A 50 10.52 7.51 0.41
CA PHE A 50 9.66 6.93 1.42
C PHE A 50 8.22 6.78 0.92
N GLN A 51 7.47 5.89 1.57
CA GLN A 51 6.06 5.65 1.29
C GLN A 51 5.28 5.43 2.58
N ASP A 52 3.98 5.71 2.56
CA ASP A 52 3.01 5.25 3.53
C ASP A 52 2.27 3.99 3.02
N ALA A 53 1.48 3.38 3.90
CA ALA A 53 0.59 2.30 3.53
C ALA A 53 -0.76 2.87 3.05
N ALA A 54 -1.23 2.43 1.88
CA ALA A 54 -2.59 2.71 1.45
C ALA A 54 -3.56 1.84 2.27
N LEU A 55 -4.37 2.47 3.12
CA LEU A 55 -5.32 1.78 4.00
C LEU A 55 -6.73 1.86 3.44
N TRP A 56 -7.45 0.73 3.46
CA TRP A 56 -8.89 0.71 3.24
C TRP A 56 -9.62 0.80 4.59
N VAL A 57 -10.19 1.96 4.87
CA VAL A 57 -10.78 2.27 6.17
C VAL A 57 -12.30 2.18 6.12
N ALA A 58 -12.90 1.59 7.16
CA ALA A 58 -14.34 1.53 7.37
C ALA A 58 -14.76 2.35 8.60
N ASN A 59 -15.97 2.90 8.58
CA ASN A 59 -16.56 3.48 9.77
C ASN A 59 -16.86 2.36 10.81
N LYS A 60 -16.67 2.65 12.10
CA LYS A 60 -16.90 1.70 13.20
C LYS A 60 -18.34 1.16 13.30
N ASP A 61 -19.30 1.86 12.70
CA ASP A 61 -20.73 1.52 12.74
C ASP A 61 -21.17 0.66 11.53
N VAL A 62 -20.26 0.33 10.60
CA VAL A 62 -20.52 -0.68 9.57
C VAL A 62 -20.61 -2.05 10.24
N SER A 63 -21.52 -2.92 9.79
CA SER A 63 -21.65 -4.24 10.40
C SER A 63 -20.38 -5.08 10.21
N ALA A 64 -20.03 -5.89 11.22
CA ALA A 64 -18.90 -6.81 11.14
C ALA A 64 -19.04 -7.77 9.96
N ASP A 65 -20.26 -8.25 9.70
CA ASP A 65 -20.57 -9.17 8.60
C ASP A 65 -20.28 -8.53 7.23
N ALA A 66 -20.68 -7.27 7.01
CA ALA A 66 -20.41 -6.59 5.74
C ALA A 66 -18.90 -6.42 5.50
N VAL A 67 -18.13 -6.04 6.52
CA VAL A 67 -16.67 -5.91 6.38
C VAL A 67 -16.01 -7.26 6.12
N TYR A 68 -16.43 -8.30 6.84
CA TYR A 68 -15.92 -9.66 6.65
C TYR A 68 -16.24 -10.20 5.25
N GLU A 69 -17.48 -10.00 4.78
CA GLU A 69 -17.93 -10.43 3.45
C GLU A 69 -17.14 -9.72 2.35
N MET A 70 -16.96 -8.40 2.45
CA MET A 70 -16.16 -7.64 1.50
C MET A 70 -14.72 -8.17 1.39
N LEU A 71 -14.05 -8.40 2.51
CA LEU A 71 -12.70 -8.97 2.51
C LEU A 71 -12.69 -10.40 1.93
N SER A 72 -13.69 -11.20 2.26
CA SER A 72 -13.81 -12.57 1.75
C SER A 72 -13.99 -12.64 0.24
N LEU A 73 -14.68 -11.67 -0.35
CA LEU A 73 -14.85 -11.57 -1.81
C LEU A 73 -13.60 -11.04 -2.51
N ILE A 74 -12.90 -10.07 -1.91
CA ILE A 74 -11.72 -9.43 -2.54
C ILE A 74 -10.50 -10.35 -2.49
N TYR A 75 -10.31 -11.08 -1.40
CA TYR A 75 -9.11 -11.89 -1.18
C TYR A 75 -9.27 -13.35 -1.63
N THR A 76 -10.14 -13.62 -2.61
CA THR A 76 -10.06 -14.85 -3.42
C THR A 76 -9.06 -14.67 -4.56
N ASP A 77 -8.66 -15.76 -5.21
CA ASP A 77 -7.78 -15.70 -6.39
C ASP A 77 -8.43 -14.86 -7.51
N GLU A 78 -9.73 -15.01 -7.75
CA GLU A 78 -10.48 -14.23 -8.72
C GLU A 78 -10.62 -12.77 -8.31
N GLY A 79 -10.87 -12.49 -7.02
CA GLY A 79 -10.97 -11.14 -6.48
C GLY A 79 -9.66 -10.37 -6.61
N LEU A 80 -8.54 -10.99 -6.24
CA LEU A 80 -7.21 -10.41 -6.40
C LEU A 80 -6.84 -10.20 -7.88
N ALA A 81 -7.17 -11.17 -8.74
CA ALA A 81 -6.99 -11.02 -10.19
C ALA A 81 -7.82 -9.86 -10.74
N HIS A 82 -9.07 -9.70 -10.28
CA HIS A 82 -9.91 -8.57 -10.63
C HIS A 82 -9.27 -7.24 -10.18
N MET A 83 -8.78 -7.14 -8.96
CA MET A 83 -8.09 -5.94 -8.47
C MET A 83 -6.89 -5.59 -9.36
N VAL A 84 -6.02 -6.55 -9.67
CA VAL A 84 -4.85 -6.34 -10.57
C VAL A 84 -5.26 -5.80 -11.94
N SER A 85 -6.42 -6.23 -12.47
CA SER A 85 -6.95 -5.73 -13.74
C SER A 85 -7.32 -4.23 -13.70
N GLN A 86 -7.70 -3.72 -12.52
CA GLN A 86 -8.06 -2.31 -12.34
C GLN A 86 -6.82 -1.42 -12.23
N LYS A 87 -5.79 -1.89 -11.52
CA LYS A 87 -4.52 -1.16 -11.39
C LYS A 87 -3.36 -2.13 -11.10
N LYS A 88 -2.27 -1.99 -11.87
CA LYS A 88 -1.06 -2.83 -11.73
C LYS A 88 -0.45 -2.84 -10.32
N THR A 89 -0.64 -1.76 -9.55
CA THR A 89 -0.12 -1.67 -8.17
C THR A 89 -0.76 -2.68 -7.23
N PHE A 90 -1.98 -3.16 -7.52
CA PHE A 90 -2.65 -4.15 -6.69
C PHE A 90 -2.02 -5.56 -6.75
N LYS A 91 -0.97 -5.76 -7.57
CA LYS A 91 -0.15 -6.98 -7.52
C LYS A 91 0.54 -7.22 -6.18
N SER A 92 0.66 -6.20 -5.32
CA SER A 92 1.20 -6.34 -3.97
C SER A 92 0.17 -6.81 -2.94
N MET A 93 -1.12 -6.89 -3.31
CA MET A 93 -2.16 -7.36 -2.40
C MET A 93 -2.10 -8.89 -2.28
N SER A 94 -2.05 -9.38 -1.05
CA SER A 94 -2.16 -10.80 -0.71
C SER A 94 -2.75 -10.95 0.70
N ILE A 95 -3.07 -12.18 1.09
CA ILE A 95 -3.51 -12.48 2.46
C ILE A 95 -2.44 -12.04 3.47
N GLU A 96 -1.18 -12.33 3.19
CA GLU A 96 -0.03 -12.04 4.05
C GLU A 96 0.23 -10.54 4.17
N SER A 97 0.04 -9.78 3.09
CA SER A 97 0.29 -8.33 3.11
C SER A 97 -0.86 -7.52 3.70
N GLY A 98 -2.07 -8.08 3.80
CA GLY A 98 -3.29 -7.38 4.23
C GLY A 98 -3.15 -6.58 5.53
N PRO A 99 -2.61 -7.15 6.62
CA PRO A 99 -2.42 -6.43 7.88
C PRO A 99 -1.22 -5.45 7.91
N THR A 100 -0.37 -5.46 6.89
CA THR A 100 0.89 -4.69 6.90
C THR A 100 0.62 -3.19 6.91
N GLY A 101 1.28 -2.46 7.82
CA GLY A 101 1.18 -1.01 7.91
C GLY A 101 -0.09 -0.48 8.61
N VAL A 102 -0.96 -1.37 9.08
CA VAL A 102 -2.13 -0.98 9.89
C VAL A 102 -1.69 -0.69 11.32
N VAL A 103 -1.76 0.57 11.73
CA VAL A 103 -1.38 1.03 13.09
C VAL A 103 -2.59 1.43 13.95
N THR A 104 -3.79 1.34 13.38
CA THR A 104 -5.06 1.62 14.07
C THR A 104 -5.79 0.32 14.40
N PRO A 105 -6.74 0.32 15.36
CA PRO A 105 -7.55 -0.86 15.63
C PRO A 105 -8.25 -1.38 14.37
N PHE A 106 -8.25 -2.70 14.18
CA PHE A 106 -9.01 -3.33 13.12
C PHE A 106 -10.51 -3.25 13.41
N HIS A 107 -11.32 -3.14 12.35
CA HIS A 107 -12.75 -3.36 12.44
C HIS A 107 -13.02 -4.82 12.84
N PRO A 108 -14.04 -5.14 13.68
CA PRO A 108 -14.26 -6.51 14.15
C PRO A 108 -14.38 -7.57 13.03
N GLY A 109 -15.03 -7.21 11.91
CA GLY A 109 -15.10 -8.07 10.73
C GLY A 109 -13.76 -8.33 10.05
N ALA A 110 -12.89 -7.31 9.99
CA ALA A 110 -11.54 -7.45 9.45
C ALA A 110 -10.62 -8.23 10.39
N GLU A 111 -10.68 -7.96 11.69
CA GLU A 111 -9.91 -8.69 12.69
C GLU A 111 -10.22 -10.19 12.64
N LYS A 112 -11.52 -10.55 12.57
CA LYS A 112 -11.95 -11.94 12.40
C LYS A 112 -11.36 -12.56 11.13
N PHE A 113 -11.52 -11.88 9.99
CA PHE A 113 -11.01 -12.36 8.70
C PHE A 113 -9.50 -12.64 8.76
N TRP A 114 -8.70 -11.69 9.25
CA TRP A 114 -7.24 -11.83 9.29
C TRP A 114 -6.75 -12.90 10.26
N LYS A 115 -7.40 -13.06 11.42
CA LYS A 115 -7.09 -14.14 12.37
C LYS A 115 -7.39 -15.52 11.78
N GLU A 116 -8.52 -15.68 11.09
CA GLU A 116 -8.86 -16.95 10.43
C GLU A 116 -7.89 -17.32 9.30
N LYS A 117 -7.26 -16.31 8.69
CA LYS A 117 -6.21 -16.48 7.68
C LYS A 117 -4.81 -16.63 8.28
N GLY A 118 -4.66 -16.52 9.60
CA GLY A 118 -3.40 -16.75 10.31
C GLY A 118 -2.36 -15.63 10.13
N VAL A 119 -2.80 -14.41 9.78
CA VAL A 119 -1.92 -13.26 9.52
C VAL A 119 -2.06 -12.14 10.55
N LEU A 120 -2.93 -12.33 11.55
CA LEU A 120 -3.12 -11.45 12.70
C LEU A 120 -3.14 -12.26 14.00
#